data_AF-A0A7J8N4I1-F1
#
_entry.id   AF-A0A7J8N4I1-F1
#
_cell.length_a   1.000
_cell.length_b   1.000
_cell.length_c   1.000
_cell.angle_alpha   90.00
_cell.angle_beta   90.00
_cell.angle_gamma   90.00
#
_symmetry.space_group_name_H-M   'P 1'
#
loop_
_entity.id
_entity.type
_entity.pdbx_description
1 polymer ?
#
loop_
_entity_poly.entity_id
_entity_poly.type
_entity_poly.pdbx_seq_one_letter_code
_entity_poly.pdbx_strand_id
1 'polypeptide(L)'
;MEDYTLSIPLLATPAGALTTTIAATSCATRKDDENGVFSSGSSIIYRLLLVILIGTISIWANHEASKGFKVTIINAAAKESRAGRHFDLFYVSNDEATRIILNTSAVVENILYADQSDDQTKKPVHHVVLQLAAGDDLTATK
;
A
#
# COMPACT_ATOMS: atom_id res chain seq x y z
N MET A 1 16.92 -34.32 24.28
CA MET A 1 17.33 -32.92 24.51
C MET A 1 17.83 -32.43 23.18
N GLU A 2 16.88 -32.17 22.29
CA GLU A 2 17.12 -31.80 20.91
C GLU A 2 17.23 -30.27 20.80
N ASP A 3 18.37 -29.82 20.29
CA ASP A 3 18.67 -28.43 20.01
C ASP A 3 17.94 -27.97 18.74
N TYR A 4 16.82 -27.28 18.90
CA TYR A 4 16.11 -26.65 17.79
C TYR A 4 16.73 -25.28 17.49
N THR A 5 17.64 -25.25 16.51
CA THR A 5 18.19 -24.02 15.95
C THR A 5 17.17 -23.35 15.04
N LEU A 6 16.50 -22.32 15.57
CA LEU A 6 15.63 -21.41 14.80
C LEU A 6 16.48 -20.63 13.79
N SER A 7 16.54 -21.15 12.56
CA SER A 7 17.11 -20.44 11.41
C SER A 7 16.10 -19.40 10.95
N ILE A 8 16.22 -18.17 11.48
CA ILE A 8 15.45 -17.01 11.01
C ILE A 8 16.02 -16.61 9.64
N PRO A 9 15.25 -16.58 8.54
CA PRO A 9 15.70 -15.95 7.31
C PRO A 9 15.71 -14.43 7.52
N LEU A 10 16.91 -13.86 7.62
CA LEU A 10 17.14 -12.42 7.63
C LEU A 10 16.62 -11.83 6.31
N LEU A 11 15.62 -10.94 6.40
CA LEU A 11 15.13 -10.16 5.26
C LEU A 11 16.33 -9.46 4.59
N ALA A 12 16.59 -9.79 3.34
CA ALA A 12 17.58 -9.10 2.52
C ALA A 12 17.09 -7.67 2.24
N THR A 13 17.71 -6.69 2.88
CA THR A 13 17.60 -5.27 2.54
C THR A 13 18.06 -5.05 1.09
N PRO A 14 17.27 -4.46 0.19
CA PRO A 14 17.82 -3.92 -1.03
C PRO A 14 18.60 -2.65 -0.67
N ALA A 15 19.91 -2.79 -0.49
CA ALA A 15 20.84 -1.67 -0.52
C ALA A 15 20.91 -1.15 -1.95
N GLY A 16 20.00 -0.24 -2.31
CA GLY A 16 20.10 0.56 -3.53
C GLY A 16 21.24 1.57 -3.40
N ALA A 17 22.48 1.09 -3.40
CA ALA A 17 23.65 1.93 -3.53
C ALA A 17 23.75 2.38 -4.99
N LEU A 18 23.34 3.62 -5.27
CA LEU A 18 23.63 4.29 -6.54
C LEU A 18 25.12 4.64 -6.58
N THR A 19 25.95 3.69 -7.00
CA THR A 19 27.36 3.95 -7.32
C THR A 19 27.43 4.48 -8.76
N THR A 20 27.48 5.80 -8.91
CA THR A 20 27.81 6.43 -10.19
C THR A 20 29.33 6.36 -10.39
N THR A 21 29.81 5.28 -11.01
CA THR A 21 31.20 5.22 -11.50
C THR A 21 31.31 6.04 -12.77
N ILE A 22 31.96 7.19 -12.69
CA ILE A 22 32.28 8.02 -13.87
C ILE A 22 33.58 7.47 -14.46
N ALA A 23 33.48 6.66 -15.52
CA ALA A 23 34.63 6.25 -16.31
C ALA A 23 35.04 7.43 -17.22
N ALA A 24 36.17 8.06 -16.92
CA ALA A 24 36.76 9.07 -17.80
C ALA A 24 37.35 8.38 -19.03
N THR A 25 36.66 8.45 -20.16
CA THR A 25 37.21 8.11 -21.48
C THR A 25 37.59 9.40 -22.18
N SER A 26 38.90 9.64 -22.34
CA SER A 26 39.43 10.68 -23.21
C SER A 26 39.65 10.10 -24.60
N CYS A 27 38.93 10.62 -25.60
CA CYS A 27 39.34 10.51 -27.00
C CYS A 27 38.83 11.73 -27.80
N ALA A 28 39.70 12.18 -28.70
CA ALA A 28 39.73 13.51 -29.29
C ALA A 28 38.55 13.86 -30.21
N THR A 29 38.38 15.17 -30.35
CA THR A 29 37.39 15.93 -31.12
C THR A 29 37.29 15.55 -32.59
N ARG A 30 36.05 15.40 -33.09
CA ARG A 30 35.66 15.82 -34.44
C ARG A 30 34.34 16.58 -34.39
N LYS A 31 34.30 17.59 -35.26
CA LYS A 31 33.41 18.74 -35.29
C LYS A 31 32.15 18.46 -36.10
N ASP A 32 31.13 19.26 -35.77
CA ASP A 32 29.97 19.67 -36.57
C ASP A 32 28.80 18.67 -36.67
N ASP A 33 27.78 18.88 -35.83
CA ASP A 33 26.45 19.29 -36.30
C ASP A 33 25.61 19.82 -35.13
N GLU A 34 24.83 20.83 -35.45
CA GLU A 34 24.28 21.83 -34.54
C GLU A 34 22.99 21.32 -33.88
N ASN A 35 23.10 20.79 -32.66
CA ASN A 35 21.97 20.67 -31.73
C ASN A 35 22.37 21.17 -30.33
N GLY A 36 23.08 22.30 -30.32
CA GLY A 36 23.41 23.04 -29.11
C GLY A 36 22.22 23.83 -28.58
N VAL A 37 21.25 23.17 -27.93
CA VAL A 37 20.23 23.85 -27.11
C VAL A 37 20.10 23.24 -25.70
N PHE A 38 21.08 22.47 -25.25
CA PHE A 38 21.19 22.10 -23.84
C PHE A 38 22.28 22.94 -23.15
N SER A 39 22.12 24.26 -23.24
CA SER A 39 22.84 25.23 -22.43
C SER A 39 22.49 25.04 -20.95
N SER A 40 23.43 25.31 -20.04
CA SER A 40 23.47 24.98 -18.60
C SER A 40 22.18 25.13 -17.75
N GLY A 41 21.14 25.83 -18.24
CA GLY A 41 19.80 25.89 -17.65
C GLY A 41 18.92 24.64 -17.89
N SER A 42 19.31 23.73 -18.78
CA SER A 42 18.51 22.52 -19.05
C SER A 42 18.43 21.59 -17.84
N SER A 43 19.51 21.47 -17.05
CA SER A 43 19.53 20.64 -15.85
C SER A 43 18.56 21.13 -14.77
N ILE A 44 18.36 22.44 -14.63
CA ILE A 44 17.41 23.00 -13.66
C ILE A 44 15.97 22.80 -14.14
N ILE A 45 15.71 22.90 -15.45
CA ILE A 45 14.39 22.64 -16.04
C ILE A 45 13.98 21.19 -15.80
N TYR A 46 14.86 20.21 -16.06
CA TYR A 46 14.55 18.80 -15.78
C TYR A 46 14.29 18.52 -14.30
N ARG A 47 15.03 19.16 -13.40
CA ARG A 47 14.79 19.05 -11.94
C ARG A 47 13.42 19.62 -11.56
N LEU A 48 13.04 20.78 -12.11
CA LEU A 48 11.73 21.37 -11.86
C LEU A 48 10.60 20.51 -12.42
N LEU A 49 10.76 19.98 -13.64
CA LEU A 49 9.81 19.04 -14.23
C LEU A 49 9.66 17.78 -13.39
N LEU A 50 10.75 17.23 -12.86
CA LEU A 50 10.72 16.08 -11.96
C LEU A 50 9.95 16.40 -10.68
N VAL A 51 10.20 17.56 -10.06
CA VAL A 51 9.48 18.00 -8.86
C VAL A 51 7.98 18.18 -9.15
N ILE A 52 7.62 18.79 -10.28
CA ILE A 52 6.22 18.94 -10.71
C ILE A 52 5.59 17.56 -10.97
N LEU A 53 6.31 16.64 -11.61
CA LEU A 53 5.84 15.28 -11.86
C LEU A 53 5.57 14.54 -10.54
N ILE A 54 6.50 14.59 -9.60
CA ILE A 54 6.33 13.97 -8.28
C ILE A 54 5.15 14.60 -7.55
N GLY A 55 5.02 15.93 -7.59
CA GLY A 55 3.89 16.64 -7.00
C GLY A 55 2.54 16.24 -7.60
N THR A 56 2.44 16.17 -8.93
CA THR A 56 1.21 15.76 -9.63
C THR A 56 0.83 14.31 -9.33
N ILE A 57 1.79 13.38 -9.33
CA ILE A 57 1.57 11.99 -8.91
C ILE A 57 1.12 11.93 -7.44
N SER A 58 1.69 12.74 -6.56
CA SER A 58 1.32 12.78 -5.13
C SER A 58 -0.10 13.29 -4.92
N ILE A 59 -0.50 14.36 -5.63
CA ILE A 59 -1.88 14.87 -5.62
C ILE A 59 -2.85 13.80 -6.12
N TRP A 60 -2.50 13.13 -7.23
CA TRP A 60 -3.35 12.11 -7.81
C TRP A 60 -3.50 10.90 -6.88
N ALA A 61 -2.42 10.42 -6.29
CA ALA A 61 -2.44 9.33 -5.33
C ALA A 61 -3.26 9.67 -4.09
N ASN A 62 -3.15 10.89 -3.56
CA ASN A 62 -3.95 11.34 -2.41
C ASN A 62 -5.43 11.46 -2.77
N HIS A 63 -5.74 11.98 -3.97
CA HIS A 63 -7.11 12.05 -4.46
C HIS A 63 -7.71 10.65 -4.63
N GLU A 64 -6.96 9.70 -5.20
CA GLU A 64 -7.42 8.33 -5.37
C GLU A 64 -7.59 7.62 -4.01
N ALA A 65 -6.68 7.84 -3.06
CA ALA A 65 -6.80 7.36 -1.69
C ALA A 65 -8.02 7.96 -0.97
N SER A 66 -8.45 9.19 -1.32
CA SER A 66 -9.60 9.84 -0.71
C SER A 66 -10.96 9.27 -1.14
N LYS A 67 -11.02 8.56 -2.28
CA LYS A 67 -12.25 7.92 -2.78
C LYS A 67 -12.61 6.63 -2.05
N GLY A 68 -11.76 6.18 -1.13
CA GLY A 68 -12.01 5.00 -0.32
C GLY A 68 -13.18 5.17 0.66
N PHE A 69 -13.47 4.09 1.36
CA PHE A 69 -14.41 4.09 2.48
C PHE A 69 -13.65 4.12 3.79
N LYS A 70 -14.23 4.78 4.81
CA LYS A 70 -13.69 4.74 6.17
C LYS A 70 -13.83 3.32 6.71
N VAL A 71 -12.81 2.80 7.38
CA VAL A 71 -12.88 1.52 8.10
C VAL A 71 -12.75 1.78 9.58
N THR A 72 -13.62 1.17 10.38
CA THR A 72 -13.51 1.19 11.84
C THR A 72 -13.42 -0.25 12.33
N ILE A 73 -12.33 -0.56 13.02
CA ILE A 73 -12.10 -1.90 13.56
C ILE A 73 -12.40 -1.88 15.06
N ILE A 74 -13.33 -2.74 15.49
CA ILE A 74 -13.77 -2.85 16.87
C ILE A 74 -13.30 -4.20 17.41
N ASN A 75 -12.44 -4.18 18.41
CA ASN A 75 -12.06 -5.38 19.14
C ASN A 75 -13.05 -5.58 20.31
N ALA A 76 -14.07 -6.42 20.10
CA ALA A 76 -15.06 -6.69 21.14
C ALA A 76 -14.63 -7.78 22.13
N ALA A 77 -13.61 -8.57 21.78
CA ALA A 77 -12.92 -9.38 22.77
C ALA A 77 -12.24 -8.45 23.77
N ALA A 78 -12.27 -8.79 25.07
CA ALA A 78 -11.54 -8.01 26.07
C ALA A 78 -10.11 -7.75 25.59
N LYS A 79 -9.64 -6.50 25.63
CA LYS A 79 -8.29 -6.12 25.17
C LYS A 79 -7.19 -6.98 25.80
N GLU A 80 -7.44 -7.47 27.01
CA GLU A 80 -6.55 -8.33 27.78
C GLU A 80 -6.61 -9.82 27.41
N SER A 81 -7.58 -10.22 26.57
CA SER A 81 -7.63 -11.57 26.02
C SER A 81 -6.49 -11.78 25.03
N ARG A 82 -5.88 -12.97 25.04
CA ARG A 82 -4.84 -13.36 24.08
C ARG A 82 -5.31 -13.17 22.63
N ALA A 83 -6.55 -13.52 22.32
CA ALA A 83 -7.13 -13.32 20.99
C ALA A 83 -7.28 -11.83 20.64
N GLY A 84 -7.73 -11.02 21.61
CA GLY A 84 -7.84 -9.57 21.44
C GLY A 84 -6.49 -8.91 21.17
N ARG A 85 -5.44 -9.29 21.91
CA ARG A 85 -4.08 -8.75 21.71
C ARG A 85 -3.48 -9.16 20.37
N HIS A 86 -3.68 -10.40 19.94
CA HIS A 86 -3.24 -10.85 18.62
C HIS A 86 -3.98 -10.12 17.49
N PHE A 87 -5.29 -9.93 17.64
CA PHE A 87 -6.08 -9.19 16.67
C PHE A 87 -5.62 -7.72 16.56
N ASP A 88 -5.35 -7.07 17.69
CA ASP A 88 -4.86 -5.69 17.69
C ASP A 88 -3.48 -5.56 17.01
N LEU A 89 -2.59 -6.52 17.23
CA LEU A 89 -1.25 -6.50 16.63
C LEU A 89 -1.26 -6.82 15.13
N PHE A 90 -1.96 -7.89 14.72
CA PHE A 90 -1.92 -8.38 13.34
C PHE A 90 -2.96 -7.75 12.43
N TYR A 91 -4.12 -7.35 12.94
CA TYR A 91 -5.21 -6.85 12.09
C TYR A 91 -5.38 -5.34 12.18
N VAL A 92 -5.24 -4.74 13.37
CA VAL A 92 -5.39 -3.29 13.56
C VAL A 92 -4.07 -2.57 13.24
N SER A 93 -2.98 -2.97 13.91
CA SER A 93 -1.69 -2.26 13.81
C SER A 93 -0.97 -2.46 12.46
N ASN A 94 -1.21 -3.59 11.79
CA ASN A 94 -0.61 -3.93 10.49
C ASN A 94 -1.52 -3.61 9.29
N ASP A 95 -2.66 -2.95 9.51
CA ASP A 95 -3.67 -2.64 8.47
C ASP A 95 -4.25 -3.85 7.73
N GLU A 96 -4.05 -5.07 8.26
CA GLU A 96 -4.45 -6.31 7.60
C GLU A 96 -5.97 -6.47 7.54
N ALA A 97 -6.69 -5.98 8.56
CA ALA A 97 -8.15 -5.90 8.53
C ALA A 97 -8.65 -5.05 7.35
N THR A 98 -8.04 -3.88 7.12
CA THR A 98 -8.41 -3.00 6.00
C THR A 98 -8.17 -3.70 4.68
N ARG A 99 -7.02 -4.39 4.54
CA ARG A 99 -6.68 -5.15 3.33
C ARG A 99 -7.67 -6.27 3.03
N ILE A 100 -8.09 -7.01 4.05
CA ILE A 100 -9.10 -8.07 3.92
C ILE A 100 -10.44 -7.48 3.47
N ILE A 101 -10.88 -6.38 4.08
CA ILE A 101 -12.13 -5.70 3.71
C ILE A 101 -12.08 -5.25 2.25
N LEU A 102 -10.98 -4.59 1.85
CA LEU A 102 -10.78 -4.14 0.47
C LEU A 102 -10.80 -5.32 -0.51
N ASN A 103 -10.09 -6.41 -0.21
CA ASN A 103 -10.05 -7.58 -1.08
C ASN A 103 -11.41 -8.28 -1.21
N THR A 104 -12.19 -8.27 -0.14
CA THR A 104 -13.53 -8.91 -0.11
C THR A 104 -14.62 -8.00 -0.68
N SER A 105 -14.33 -6.70 -0.87
CA SER A 105 -15.32 -5.72 -1.35
C SER A 105 -15.93 -6.10 -2.70
N ALA A 106 -15.12 -6.57 -3.65
CA ALA A 106 -15.57 -7.00 -4.97
C ALA A 106 -16.53 -8.20 -4.89
N VAL A 107 -16.29 -9.12 -3.97
CA VAL A 107 -17.17 -10.29 -3.75
C VAL A 107 -18.48 -9.84 -3.14
N VAL A 108 -18.44 -8.98 -2.13
CA VAL A 108 -19.65 -8.43 -1.48
C VAL A 108 -20.47 -7.60 -2.48
N GLU A 109 -19.81 -6.80 -3.31
CA GLU A 109 -20.45 -6.03 -4.37
C GLU A 109 -21.15 -6.94 -5.37
N ASN A 110 -20.49 -8.02 -5.79
CA ASN A 110 -21.09 -9.00 -6.70
C ASN A 110 -22.28 -9.73 -6.07
N ILE A 111 -22.26 -9.99 -4.76
CA ILE A 111 -23.40 -10.61 -4.06
C ILE A 111 -24.56 -9.62 -3.91
N LEU A 112 -24.28 -8.37 -3.52
CA LEU A 112 -25.30 -7.34 -3.30
C LEU A 112 -25.95 -6.86 -4.60
N TYR A 113 -25.20 -6.86 -5.70
CA TYR A 113 -25.61 -6.33 -6.99
C TYR A 113 -25.48 -7.38 -8.11
N ALA A 114 -25.82 -8.64 -7.80
CA ALA A 114 -25.70 -9.78 -8.72
C ALA A 114 -26.54 -9.65 -9.99
N ASP A 115 -27.65 -8.91 -9.92
CA ASP A 115 -28.65 -8.79 -10.98
C ASP A 115 -28.81 -7.31 -11.40
N GLN A 116 -27.70 -6.72 -11.85
CA GLN A 116 -27.70 -5.35 -12.37
C GLN A 116 -28.39 -5.32 -13.72
N SER A 117 -29.70 -5.10 -13.71
CA SER A 117 -30.36 -4.39 -14.82
C SER A 117 -29.75 -2.99 -14.91
N ASP A 118 -29.46 -2.51 -16.12
CA ASP A 118 -28.76 -1.23 -16.42
C ASP A 118 -29.28 0.03 -15.69
N ASP A 119 -30.47 -0.04 -15.08
CA ASP A 119 -31.13 1.04 -14.36
C ASP A 119 -30.80 1.11 -12.84
N GLN A 120 -30.08 0.13 -12.28
CA GLN A 120 -29.67 0.17 -10.86
C GLN A 120 -28.37 0.95 -10.65
N THR A 121 -28.49 2.16 -10.14
CA THR A 121 -27.34 2.94 -9.66
C THR A 121 -26.77 2.34 -8.37
N LYS A 122 -25.51 1.90 -8.41
CA LYS A 122 -24.78 1.40 -7.24
C LYS A 122 -24.75 2.45 -6.14
N LYS A 123 -25.14 2.07 -4.93
CA LYS A 123 -25.12 2.99 -3.78
C LYS A 123 -23.69 3.07 -3.24
N PRO A 124 -23.10 4.28 -3.09
CA PRO A 124 -21.76 4.40 -2.54
C PRO A 124 -21.74 3.98 -1.06
N VAL A 125 -20.75 3.17 -0.72
CA VAL A 125 -20.45 2.77 0.67
C VAL A 125 -19.37 3.72 1.19
N HIS A 126 -19.68 4.51 2.22
CA HIS A 126 -18.73 5.48 2.79
C HIS A 126 -18.02 4.99 4.05
N HIS A 127 -18.58 4.02 4.75
CA HIS A 127 -18.07 3.57 6.04
C HIS A 127 -18.37 2.09 6.26
N VAL A 128 -17.35 1.35 6.70
CA VAL A 128 -17.41 -0.07 7.05
C VAL A 128 -16.94 -0.24 8.48
N VAL A 129 -17.64 -1.07 9.24
CA VAL A 129 -17.25 -1.45 10.59
C VAL A 129 -16.91 -2.94 10.59
N LEU A 130 -15.70 -3.29 11.02
CA LEU A 130 -15.29 -4.66 11.24
C LEU A 130 -15.17 -4.89 12.74
N GLN A 131 -15.88 -5.89 13.26
CA GLN A 131 -15.86 -6.22 14.67
C GLN A 131 -15.30 -7.63 14.88
N LEU A 132 -14.32 -7.77 15.76
CA LEU A 132 -13.92 -9.09 16.26
C LEU A 132 -15.06 -9.61 17.14
N ALA A 133 -15.66 -10.72 16.75
CA ALA A 133 -16.70 -11.37 17.55
C ALA A 133 -16.16 -11.69 18.95
N ALA A 134 -16.96 -11.40 19.98
CA ALA A 134 -16.71 -11.95 21.30
C ALA A 134 -16.88 -13.46 21.20
N GLY A 135 -15.81 -14.21 21.43
CA GLY A 135 -15.88 -15.66 21.49
C GLY A 135 -16.63 -16.07 22.74
N ASP A 136 -17.96 -16.16 22.66
CA ASP A 136 -18.67 -17.10 23.50
C ASP A 136 -18.29 -18.46 22.96
N ASP A 137 -17.53 -19.20 23.77
CA ASP A 137 -17.24 -20.59 23.52
C ASP A 137 -18.58 -21.33 23.33
N LEU A 138 -18.89 -21.71 22.09
CA LEU A 138 -20.08 -22.49 21.71
C LEU A 138 -20.03 -23.94 22.28
N THR A 139 -19.26 -24.20 23.34
CA THR A 139 -19.11 -25.52 23.99
C THR A 139 -19.57 -25.59 25.45
N ALA A 140 -20.16 -24.54 26.02
CA ALA A 140 -20.84 -24.64 27.31
C ALA A 140 -22.24 -25.29 27.17
N THR A 141 -22.28 -26.57 26.82
CA THR A 141 -23.46 -27.41 27.07
C THR A 141 -23.63 -27.59 28.58
N LYS A 142 -24.79 -27.10 29.03
CA LYS A 142 -25.50 -27.23 30.32
C LYS A 142 -25.14 -28.44 31.19
#